data_AF-A0A7Y0CU69-F1
#
_entry.id   AF-A0A7Y0CU69-F1
#
_cell.length_a   1.000
_cell.length_b   1.000
_cell.length_c   1.000
_cell.angle_alpha   90.00
_cell.angle_beta   90.00
_cell.angle_gamma   90.00
#
_symmetry.space_group_name_H-M   'P 1'
#
loop_
_entity.id
_entity.type
_entity.pdbx_description
1 polymer ?
#
loop_
_entity_poly.entity_id
_entity_poly.type
_entity_poly.pdbx_seq_one_letter_code
_entity_poly.pdbx_strand_id
1 'polypeptide(L)'
;QPSPDGLAQAFIIGADFIGQDSVALVLGDNIFYGTGLGTSLRKNTDLLGGHVFAHHVSEPSAYGVVEFDENGTVLSIEEKPAKPKSSYAVPGLYFYDNEVIEIAQHLAPSDRGELEITGINEAYLQRGHLTVTVLPRGTAWFDTGTFQGLLEASQFVNVVEARQGLKIGCVEEIAWRNGWLTDAELSDLADPLVKSGYGIYLQGVLAEGRSRA
;
A
#
# COMPACT_ATOMS: atom_id res chain seq x y z
N GLN A 1 17.98 6.80 -0.77
CA GLN A 1 18.53 5.53 -0.23
C GLN A 1 19.86 5.23 -0.89
N PRO A 2 20.99 5.19 -0.16
CA PRO A 2 22.32 4.89 -0.73
C PRO A 2 22.56 3.41 -1.06
N SER A 3 21.97 2.49 -0.29
CA SER A 3 22.08 1.01 -0.45
C SER A 3 20.76 0.35 -0.02
N PRO A 4 20.34 -0.78 -0.63
CA PRO A 4 19.09 -1.45 -0.30
C PRO A 4 19.19 -2.30 0.98
N ASP A 5 19.41 -1.66 2.13
CA ASP A 5 19.67 -2.34 3.41
C ASP A 5 18.38 -2.71 4.17
N GLY A 6 17.27 -2.92 3.47
CA GLY A 6 15.96 -3.28 4.04
C GLY A 6 14.95 -2.13 4.12
N LEU A 7 13.68 -2.50 4.22
CA LEU A 7 12.53 -1.60 4.14
C LEU A 7 12.42 -0.65 5.33
N ALA A 8 12.77 -1.09 6.54
CA ALA A 8 12.71 -0.26 7.74
C ALA A 8 13.67 0.95 7.69
N GLN A 9 14.68 0.91 6.81
CA GLN A 9 15.58 2.03 6.55
C GLN A 9 14.82 3.28 6.04
N ALA A 10 13.62 3.11 5.48
CA ALA A 10 12.78 4.22 5.05
C ALA A 10 12.49 5.22 6.20
N PHE A 11 12.29 4.72 7.43
CA PHE A 11 12.01 5.57 8.60
C PHE A 11 13.25 6.24 9.17
N ILE A 12 14.43 5.68 8.93
CA ILE A 12 15.71 6.29 9.30
C ILE A 12 16.03 7.42 8.30
N ILE A 13 15.93 7.14 7.00
CA ILE A 13 16.18 8.11 5.93
C ILE A 13 15.15 9.25 5.98
N GLY A 14 13.89 8.91 6.23
CA GLY A 14 12.77 9.84 6.25
C GLY A 14 12.52 10.51 7.61
N ALA A 15 13.37 10.30 8.62
CA ALA A 15 13.12 10.78 9.99
C ALA A 15 12.81 12.29 10.05
N ASP A 16 13.63 13.11 9.40
CA ASP A 16 13.45 14.57 9.35
C ASP A 16 12.19 14.99 8.59
N PHE A 17 11.80 14.22 7.56
CA PHE A 17 10.59 14.46 6.78
C PHE A 17 9.33 14.11 7.58
N ILE A 18 9.37 13.02 8.34
CA ILE A 18 8.26 12.57 9.20
C ILE A 18 8.10 13.51 10.40
N GLY A 19 9.20 13.97 10.99
CA GLY A 19 9.17 14.91 12.12
C GLY A 19 8.46 14.30 13.33
N GLN A 20 7.29 14.85 13.67
CA GLN A 20 6.45 14.40 14.80
C GLN A 20 5.10 13.83 14.34
N ASP A 21 4.91 13.70 13.02
CA ASP A 21 3.66 13.22 12.45
C ASP A 21 3.61 11.68 12.42
N SER A 22 2.41 11.14 12.22
CA SER A 22 2.22 9.76 11.80
C SER A 22 2.58 9.59 10.32
N VAL A 23 2.87 8.36 9.89
CA VAL A 23 3.40 8.09 8.55
C VAL A 23 2.78 6.84 7.95
N ALA A 24 2.54 6.88 6.64
CA ALA A 24 2.23 5.70 5.83
C ALA A 24 3.42 5.36 4.93
N LEU A 25 3.78 4.07 4.89
CA LEU A 25 4.76 3.52 3.96
C LEU A 25 4.05 2.63 2.95
N VAL A 26 4.27 2.88 1.67
CA VAL A 26 3.81 2.02 0.58
C VAL A 26 5.01 1.60 -0.27
N LEU A 27 5.08 0.32 -0.63
CA LEU A 27 6.10 -0.20 -1.54
C LEU A 27 5.75 0.18 -2.98
N GLY A 28 6.73 0.70 -3.72
CA GLY A 28 6.51 1.29 -5.05
C GLY A 28 6.12 0.31 -6.15
N ASP A 29 6.25 -0.99 -5.91
CA ASP A 29 5.93 -2.11 -6.81
C ASP A 29 4.60 -2.80 -6.47
N ASN A 30 3.89 -2.32 -5.45
CA ASN A 30 2.64 -2.89 -4.99
C ASN A 30 1.43 -2.20 -5.67
N ILE A 31 0.56 -3.00 -6.28
CA ILE A 31 -0.68 -2.53 -6.90
C ILE A 31 -1.88 -3.06 -6.11
N PHE A 32 -2.75 -2.16 -5.67
CA PHE A 32 -3.98 -2.48 -4.96
C PHE A 32 -5.21 -2.04 -5.74
N TYR A 33 -6.22 -2.89 -5.82
CA TYR A 33 -7.51 -2.58 -6.42
C TYR A 33 -8.64 -3.28 -5.65
N GLY A 34 -9.69 -2.55 -5.31
CA GLY A 34 -10.85 -3.13 -4.66
C GLY A 34 -11.88 -2.08 -4.25
N THR A 35 -13.15 -2.49 -4.26
CA THR A 35 -14.26 -1.60 -3.88
C THR A 35 -14.10 -1.13 -2.43
N GLY A 36 -14.16 0.19 -2.23
CA GLY A 36 -14.11 0.79 -0.89
C GLY A 36 -12.72 0.85 -0.26
N LEU A 37 -11.66 0.41 -0.95
CA LEU A 37 -10.29 0.46 -0.42
C LEU A 37 -9.89 1.89 -0.03
N GLY A 38 -10.10 2.86 -0.92
CA GLY A 38 -9.80 4.27 -0.62
C GLY A 38 -10.54 4.80 0.62
N THR A 39 -11.80 4.40 0.83
CA THR A 39 -12.57 4.76 2.02
C THR A 39 -12.01 4.10 3.28
N SER A 40 -11.57 2.85 3.20
CA SER A 40 -10.91 2.16 4.31
C SER A 40 -9.58 2.83 4.68
N LEU A 41 -8.77 3.23 3.69
CA LEU A 41 -7.49 3.91 3.93
C LEU A 41 -7.67 5.28 4.58
N ARG A 42 -8.70 6.04 4.20
CA ARG A 42 -8.98 7.37 4.79
C ARG A 42 -9.36 7.34 6.27
N LYS A 43 -9.68 6.17 6.85
CA LYS A 43 -9.97 6.04 8.28
C LYS A 43 -8.71 6.01 9.14
N ASN A 44 -7.54 5.81 8.52
CA ASN A 44 -6.25 5.67 9.21
C ASN A 44 -5.55 7.04 9.34
N THR A 45 -6.23 8.04 9.90
CA THR A 45 -5.67 9.39 10.12
C THR A 45 -5.18 9.61 11.55
N ASP A 46 -5.92 9.14 12.54
CA ASP A 46 -5.58 9.22 13.96
C ASP A 46 -5.07 7.86 14.45
N LEU A 47 -3.87 7.49 14.01
CA LEU A 47 -3.24 6.21 14.38
C LEU A 47 -2.55 6.29 15.73
N LEU A 48 -2.84 5.30 16.58
CA LEU A 48 -2.03 4.95 17.73
C LEU A 48 -1.45 3.56 17.47
N GLY A 49 -0.14 3.43 17.51
CA GLY A 49 0.57 2.20 17.19
C GLY A 49 0.82 1.98 15.70
N GLY A 50 0.90 0.71 15.32
CA GLY A 50 1.05 0.26 13.95
C GLY A 50 -0.25 -0.33 13.39
N HIS A 51 -0.51 -0.09 12.11
CA HIS A 51 -1.60 -0.70 11.37
C HIS A 51 -1.10 -1.27 10.06
N VAL A 52 -1.35 -2.55 9.84
CA VAL A 52 -1.03 -3.25 8.59
C VAL A 52 -2.24 -3.95 8.02
N PHE A 53 -2.11 -4.42 6.79
CA PHE A 53 -3.17 -5.18 6.12
C PHE A 53 -2.80 -6.65 6.06
N ALA A 54 -3.79 -7.50 5.86
CA ALA A 54 -3.60 -8.92 5.61
C ALA A 54 -4.38 -9.33 4.37
N HIS A 55 -3.73 -10.04 3.46
CA HIS A 55 -4.35 -10.54 2.23
C HIS A 55 -4.14 -12.05 2.12
N HIS A 56 -5.19 -12.77 1.76
CA HIS A 56 -5.11 -14.21 1.59
C HIS A 56 -4.40 -14.56 0.27
N VAL A 57 -3.25 -15.23 0.36
CA VAL A 57 -2.43 -15.63 -0.78
C VAL A 57 -2.29 -17.14 -0.90
N SER A 58 -1.95 -17.62 -2.10
CA SER A 58 -1.62 -19.04 -2.33
C SER A 58 -0.22 -19.43 -1.87
N GLU A 59 0.75 -18.50 -1.95
CA GLU A 59 2.16 -18.73 -1.61
C GLU A 59 2.62 -17.80 -0.48
N PRO A 60 2.21 -18.04 0.78
CA PRO A 60 2.51 -17.17 1.91
C PRO A 60 3.99 -17.11 2.29
N SER A 61 4.79 -18.14 1.99
CA SER A 61 6.21 -18.20 2.33
C SER A 61 7.08 -17.15 1.63
N ALA A 62 6.56 -16.48 0.59
CA ALA A 62 7.25 -15.39 -0.11
C ALA A 62 7.17 -14.04 0.62
N TYR A 63 6.34 -13.91 1.66
CA TYR A 63 5.99 -12.63 2.30
C TYR A 63 6.09 -12.69 3.83
N GLY A 64 5.88 -11.55 4.49
CA GLY A 64 5.57 -11.51 5.91
C GLY A 64 4.18 -12.13 6.17
N VAL A 65 4.11 -13.14 7.02
CA VAL A 65 2.88 -13.90 7.31
C VAL A 65 2.36 -13.54 8.69
N VAL A 66 1.07 -13.22 8.77
CA VAL A 66 0.39 -12.89 10.02
C VAL A 66 -0.48 -14.05 10.49
N GLU A 67 -0.35 -14.44 11.74
CA GLU A 67 -1.19 -15.45 12.38
C GLU A 67 -2.27 -14.77 13.23
N PHE A 68 -3.48 -15.34 13.21
CA PHE A 68 -4.62 -14.86 13.99
C PHE A 68 -5.15 -15.93 14.92
N ASP A 69 -5.72 -15.51 16.06
CA ASP A 69 -6.55 -16.38 16.91
C ASP A 69 -7.97 -16.55 16.34
N GLU A 70 -8.79 -17.35 17.01
CA GLU A 70 -10.19 -17.60 16.61
C GLU A 70 -11.08 -16.34 16.63
N ASN A 71 -10.67 -15.30 17.36
CA ASN A 71 -11.36 -14.02 17.47
C ASN A 71 -10.85 -12.97 16.47
N GLY A 72 -9.83 -13.30 15.66
CA GLY A 72 -9.20 -12.39 14.71
C GLY A 72 -8.11 -11.49 15.31
N THR A 73 -7.65 -11.77 16.53
CA THR A 73 -6.52 -11.08 17.17
C THR A 73 -5.21 -11.57 16.61
N VAL A 74 -4.27 -10.68 16.35
CA VAL A 74 -2.93 -11.03 15.83
C VAL A 74 -2.12 -11.75 16.91
N LEU A 75 -1.58 -12.93 16.59
CA LEU A 75 -0.76 -13.74 17.48
C LEU A 75 0.73 -13.61 17.18
N SER A 76 1.11 -13.59 15.90
CA SER A 76 2.49 -13.51 15.47
C SER A 76 2.61 -12.93 14.06
N ILE A 77 3.76 -12.35 13.75
CA ILE A 77 4.15 -11.99 12.39
C ILE A 77 5.56 -12.53 12.09
N GLU A 78 5.72 -13.23 10.97
CA GLU A 78 6.99 -13.88 10.60
C GLU A 78 7.40 -13.49 9.19
N GLU A 79 8.66 -13.10 8.99
CA GLU A 79 9.20 -12.75 7.67
C GLU A 79 9.55 -14.02 6.90
N LYS A 80 8.90 -14.25 5.76
CA LYS A 80 9.18 -15.34 4.81
C LYS A 80 9.36 -16.71 5.49
N PRO A 81 8.39 -17.17 6.31
CA PRO A 81 8.55 -18.39 7.06
C PRO A 81 8.59 -19.61 6.13
N ALA A 82 9.53 -20.52 6.38
CA ALA A 82 9.61 -21.79 5.64
C ALA A 82 8.37 -22.68 5.87
N LYS A 83 7.69 -22.51 7.02
CA LYS A 83 6.45 -23.18 7.39
C LYS A 83 5.43 -22.14 7.85
N PRO A 84 4.73 -21.49 6.92
CA PRO A 84 3.80 -20.41 7.23
C PRO A 84 2.67 -20.91 8.14
N LYS A 85 2.36 -20.16 9.19
CA LYS A 85 1.29 -20.50 10.16
C LYS A 85 -0.11 -20.14 9.66
N SER A 86 -0.20 -19.30 8.63
CA SER A 86 -1.45 -18.92 7.98
C SER A 86 -1.24 -18.68 6.48
N SER A 87 -2.33 -18.49 5.74
CA SER A 87 -2.31 -18.07 4.33
C SER A 87 -2.44 -16.55 4.16
N TYR A 88 -2.27 -15.76 5.23
CA TYR A 88 -2.40 -14.31 5.21
C TYR A 88 -1.04 -13.64 5.15
N ALA A 89 -0.75 -13.01 4.02
CA ALA A 89 0.43 -12.20 3.81
C ALA A 89 0.15 -10.73 4.15
N VAL A 90 1.16 -10.04 4.66
CA VAL A 90 1.14 -8.59 4.88
C VAL A 90 1.63 -7.91 3.60
N PRO A 91 0.75 -7.20 2.87
CA PRO A 91 1.15 -6.53 1.65
C PRO A 91 1.97 -5.27 1.95
N GLY A 92 2.57 -4.68 0.92
CA GLY A 92 3.46 -3.52 1.02
C GLY A 92 2.76 -2.19 1.33
N LEU A 93 1.89 -2.16 2.33
CA LEU A 93 1.18 -0.97 2.80
C LEU A 93 1.07 -0.97 4.32
N TYR A 94 1.70 0.02 4.95
CA TYR A 94 1.87 0.11 6.39
C TYR A 94 1.54 1.52 6.87
N PHE A 95 0.96 1.62 8.06
CA PHE A 95 0.65 2.87 8.72
C PHE A 95 1.20 2.80 10.14
N TYR A 96 1.90 3.86 10.58
CA TYR A 96 2.48 3.91 11.92
C TYR A 96 2.32 5.28 12.53
N ASP A 97 2.24 5.32 13.87
CA ASP A 97 2.51 6.51 14.63
C ASP A 97 4.00 6.89 14.60
N ASN A 98 4.36 7.97 15.30
CA ASN A 98 5.71 8.52 15.25
C ASN A 98 6.77 7.62 15.91
N GLU A 99 6.39 6.67 16.79
CA GLU A 99 7.33 5.76 17.47
C GLU A 99 8.11 4.89 16.48
N VAL A 100 7.63 4.78 15.24
CA VAL A 100 8.27 4.01 14.16
C VAL A 100 9.71 4.46 13.89
N ILE A 101 10.02 5.74 14.08
CA ILE A 101 11.38 6.27 13.89
C ILE A 101 12.32 5.66 14.93
N GLU A 102 11.92 5.69 16.20
CA GLU A 102 12.72 5.13 17.30
C GLU A 102 12.83 3.61 17.15
N ILE A 103 11.74 2.92 16.83
CA ILE A 103 11.75 1.47 16.60
C ILE A 103 12.73 1.13 15.47
N ALA A 104 12.66 1.82 14.33
CA ALA A 104 13.53 1.57 13.19
C ALA A 104 15.02 1.80 13.52
N GLN A 105 15.34 2.81 14.34
CA GLN A 105 16.72 3.10 14.75
C GLN A 105 17.33 2.01 15.64
N HIS A 106 16.50 1.27 16.40
CA HIS A 106 16.95 0.22 17.31
C HIS A 106 16.84 -1.19 16.72
N LEU A 107 16.37 -1.33 15.47
CA LEU A 107 16.31 -2.62 14.81
C LEU A 107 17.70 -3.16 14.48
N ALA A 108 17.89 -4.44 14.78
CA ALA A 108 19.04 -5.19 14.30
C ALA A 108 18.78 -5.70 12.87
N PRO A 109 19.81 -5.75 12.00
CA PRO A 109 19.70 -6.41 10.71
C PRO A 109 19.34 -7.89 10.85
N SER A 110 18.55 -8.41 9.91
CA SER A 110 18.20 -9.83 9.83
C SER A 110 19.41 -10.69 9.43
N ASP A 111 19.22 -12.01 9.40
CA ASP A 111 20.23 -12.96 8.86
C ASP A 111 20.62 -12.65 7.40
N ARG A 112 19.79 -11.88 6.68
CA ARG A 112 20.03 -11.41 5.31
C ARG A 112 20.80 -10.08 5.26
N GLY A 113 21.06 -9.47 6.42
CA GLY A 113 21.69 -8.15 6.54
C GLY A 113 20.75 -6.98 6.27
N GLU A 114 19.43 -7.22 6.25
CA GLU A 114 18.41 -6.21 5.93
C GLU A 114 17.67 -5.78 7.21
N LEU A 115 17.32 -4.48 7.31
CA LEU A 115 16.39 -3.96 8.31
C LEU A 115 14.95 -4.28 7.85
N GLU A 116 14.43 -5.41 8.34
CA GLU A 116 13.14 -5.95 7.90
C GLU A 116 11.97 -5.14 8.48
N ILE A 117 10.97 -4.83 7.64
CA ILE A 117 9.73 -4.17 8.09
C ILE A 117 8.96 -5.03 9.09
N THR A 118 9.07 -6.36 8.99
CA THR A 118 8.48 -7.30 9.94
C THR A 118 9.06 -7.13 11.35
N GLY A 119 10.30 -6.65 11.49
CA GLY A 119 10.86 -6.27 12.78
C GLY A 119 10.13 -5.09 13.43
N ILE A 120 9.71 -4.09 12.64
CA ILE A 120 8.88 -2.98 13.13
C ILE A 120 7.52 -3.50 13.58
N ASN A 121 6.87 -4.31 12.74
CA ASN A 121 5.57 -4.89 13.05
C ASN A 121 5.61 -5.71 14.34
N GLU A 122 6.61 -6.56 14.49
CA GLU A 122 6.82 -7.37 15.70
C GLU A 122 7.03 -6.49 16.94
N ALA A 123 7.77 -5.38 16.83
CA ALA A 123 7.93 -4.44 17.95
C ALA A 123 6.59 -3.80 18.39
N TYR A 124 5.74 -3.39 17.44
CA TYR A 124 4.39 -2.91 17.78
C TYR A 124 3.50 -4.02 18.33
N LEU A 125 3.61 -5.24 17.82
CA LEU A 125 2.85 -6.40 18.29
C LEU A 125 3.18 -6.73 19.74
N GLN A 126 4.47 -6.75 20.09
CA GLN A 126 4.94 -6.99 21.47
C GLN A 126 4.48 -5.90 22.44
N ARG A 127 4.28 -4.67 21.97
CA ARG A 127 3.69 -3.57 22.74
C ARG A 127 2.15 -3.66 22.85
N GLY A 128 1.51 -4.60 22.15
CA GLY A 128 0.05 -4.71 22.06
C GLY A 128 -0.60 -3.60 21.22
N HIS A 129 0.19 -2.91 20.40
CA HIS A 129 -0.21 -1.71 19.64
C HIS A 129 -0.19 -1.97 18.12
N LEU A 130 -0.10 -3.23 17.67
CA LEU A 130 -0.27 -3.59 16.27
C LEU A 130 -1.72 -3.99 15.98
N THR A 131 -2.32 -3.36 14.98
CA THR A 131 -3.65 -3.69 14.47
C THR A 131 -3.57 -4.16 13.03
N VAL A 132 -4.49 -5.04 12.63
CA VAL A 132 -4.49 -5.63 11.28
C VAL A 132 -5.87 -5.59 10.67
N THR A 133 -5.96 -5.07 9.43
CA THR A 133 -7.18 -5.16 8.61
C THR A 133 -7.04 -6.26 7.58
N VAL A 134 -7.89 -7.29 7.66
CA VAL A 134 -8.00 -8.28 6.58
C VAL A 134 -8.69 -7.66 5.38
N LEU A 135 -8.01 -7.66 4.23
CA LEU A 135 -8.56 -7.15 2.98
C LEU A 135 -9.68 -8.09 2.49
N PRO A 136 -10.83 -7.53 2.07
CA PRO A 136 -11.93 -8.34 1.54
C PRO A 136 -11.48 -9.19 0.35
N ARG A 137 -12.08 -10.39 0.18
CA ARG A 137 -11.78 -11.31 -0.94
C ARG A 137 -11.88 -10.68 -2.33
N GLY A 138 -12.69 -9.64 -2.50
CA GLY A 138 -12.80 -8.89 -3.76
C GLY A 138 -11.64 -7.92 -4.05
N THR A 139 -10.65 -7.84 -3.16
CA THR A 139 -9.47 -6.99 -3.33
C THR A 139 -8.40 -7.75 -4.12
N ALA A 140 -7.94 -7.14 -5.20
CA ALA A 140 -6.77 -7.58 -5.93
C ALA A 140 -5.54 -6.87 -5.36
N TRP A 141 -4.49 -7.64 -5.08
CA TRP A 141 -3.18 -7.16 -4.72
C TRP A 141 -2.16 -7.85 -5.62
N PHE A 142 -1.27 -7.08 -6.22
CA PHE A 142 -0.18 -7.58 -7.04
C PHE A 142 1.15 -7.04 -6.51
N ASP A 143 2.10 -7.95 -6.37
CA ASP A 143 3.53 -7.65 -6.25
C ASP A 143 4.15 -7.81 -7.65
N THR A 144 4.75 -6.72 -8.16
CA THR A 144 5.31 -6.66 -9.51
C THR A 144 6.81 -6.98 -9.57
N GLY A 145 7.38 -7.57 -8.52
CA GLY A 145 8.80 -7.95 -8.43
C GLY A 145 9.27 -9.05 -9.40
N THR A 146 8.38 -9.74 -10.11
CA THR A 146 8.72 -10.76 -11.13
C THR A 146 8.16 -10.42 -12.50
N PHE A 147 8.78 -10.92 -13.58
CA PHE A 147 8.25 -10.75 -14.94
C PHE A 147 6.82 -11.27 -15.10
N GLN A 148 6.51 -12.39 -14.45
CA GLN A 148 5.18 -12.99 -14.46
C GLN A 148 4.19 -12.11 -13.69
N GLY A 149 4.53 -11.66 -12.48
CA GLY A 149 3.69 -10.77 -11.68
C GLY A 149 3.41 -9.43 -12.38
N LEU A 150 4.41 -8.84 -13.04
CA LEU A 150 4.24 -7.62 -13.83
C LEU A 150 3.28 -7.83 -15.02
N LEU A 151 3.38 -8.96 -15.72
CA LEU A 151 2.48 -9.29 -16.84
C LEU A 151 1.04 -9.47 -16.34
N GLU A 152 0.84 -10.20 -15.25
CA GLU A 152 -0.47 -10.44 -14.65
C GLU A 152 -1.13 -9.14 -14.20
N ALA A 153 -0.38 -8.28 -13.51
CA ALA A 153 -0.86 -6.96 -13.10
C ALA A 153 -1.25 -6.10 -14.31
N SER A 154 -0.43 -6.11 -15.38
CA SER A 154 -0.71 -5.37 -16.61
C SER A 154 -1.97 -5.85 -17.31
N GLN A 155 -2.16 -7.17 -17.39
CA GLN A 155 -3.37 -7.78 -17.96
C GLN A 155 -4.61 -7.44 -17.14
N PHE A 156 -4.50 -7.51 -15.81
CA PHE A 156 -5.59 -7.14 -14.91
C PHE A 156 -6.03 -5.69 -15.13
N VAL A 157 -5.09 -4.74 -15.09
CA VAL A 157 -5.39 -3.32 -15.30
C VAL A 157 -6.03 -3.11 -16.67
N ASN A 158 -5.45 -3.70 -17.73
CA ASN A 158 -5.99 -3.57 -19.09
C ASN A 158 -7.44 -4.05 -19.20
N VAL A 159 -7.75 -5.23 -18.64
CA VAL A 159 -9.10 -5.82 -18.72
C VAL A 159 -10.10 -4.98 -17.93
N VAL A 160 -9.74 -4.52 -16.73
CA VAL A 160 -10.64 -3.73 -15.89
C VAL A 160 -10.93 -2.37 -16.55
N GLU A 161 -9.88 -1.64 -16.98
CA GLU A 161 -10.07 -0.34 -17.63
C GLU A 161 -10.89 -0.46 -18.92
N ALA A 162 -10.61 -1.47 -19.75
CA ALA A 162 -11.33 -1.67 -21.01
C ALA A 162 -12.82 -2.01 -20.83
N ARG A 163 -13.19 -2.60 -19.68
CA ARG A 163 -14.58 -2.99 -19.40
C ARG A 163 -15.37 -1.91 -18.65
N GLN A 164 -14.71 -1.16 -17.79
CA GLN A 164 -15.36 -0.12 -16.98
C GLN A 164 -15.33 1.25 -17.65
N GLY A 165 -14.36 1.51 -18.53
CA GLY A 165 -14.10 2.84 -19.07
C GLY A 165 -13.50 3.81 -18.05
N LEU A 166 -13.09 3.31 -16.88
CA LEU A 166 -12.47 4.07 -15.78
C LEU A 166 -11.02 3.63 -15.60
N LYS A 167 -10.16 4.55 -15.17
CA LYS A 167 -8.73 4.27 -14.96
C LYS A 167 -8.41 3.80 -13.55
N ILE A 168 -7.42 2.91 -13.46
CA ILE A 168 -6.81 2.51 -12.18
C ILE A 168 -5.54 3.34 -11.98
N GLY A 169 -5.42 3.99 -10.81
CA GLY A 169 -4.22 4.76 -10.47
C GLY A 169 -4.05 6.08 -11.23
N CYS A 170 -5.14 6.68 -11.73
CA CYS A 170 -5.09 8.02 -12.31
C CYS A 170 -4.95 9.10 -11.21
N VAL A 171 -3.74 9.62 -11.04
CA VAL A 171 -3.42 10.56 -9.96
C VAL A 171 -4.05 11.92 -10.16
N GLU A 172 -4.20 12.39 -11.40
CA GLU A 172 -4.82 13.67 -11.75
C GLU A 172 -6.31 13.65 -11.44
N GLU A 173 -6.99 12.56 -11.78
CA GLU A 173 -8.40 12.36 -11.41
C GLU A 173 -8.56 12.32 -9.89
N ILE A 174 -7.71 11.57 -9.18
CA ILE A 174 -7.75 11.52 -7.71
C ILE A 174 -7.55 12.91 -7.12
N ALA A 175 -6.56 13.67 -7.58
CA ALA A 175 -6.28 15.02 -7.11
C ALA A 175 -7.46 15.98 -7.37
N TRP A 176 -8.05 15.93 -8.58
CA TRP A 176 -9.20 16.74 -8.95
C TRP A 176 -10.46 16.38 -8.14
N ARG A 177 -10.77 15.09 -7.96
CA ARG A 177 -11.92 14.65 -7.15
C ARG A 177 -11.76 14.99 -5.66
N ASN A 178 -10.52 15.02 -5.15
CA ASN A 178 -10.22 15.52 -3.80
C ASN A 178 -10.22 17.05 -3.69
N GLY A 179 -10.37 17.77 -4.80
CA GLY A 179 -10.35 19.24 -4.82
C GLY A 179 -8.98 19.87 -4.67
N TRP A 180 -7.91 19.10 -4.88
CA TRP A 180 -6.54 19.63 -4.94
C TRP A 180 -6.24 20.32 -6.27
N LEU A 181 -7.00 19.96 -7.31
CA LEU A 181 -6.98 20.62 -8.62
C LEU A 181 -8.34 21.24 -8.93
N THR A 182 -8.27 22.39 -9.57
CA THR A 182 -9.38 23.04 -10.26
C THR A 182 -9.66 22.36 -11.60
N ASP A 183 -10.82 22.66 -12.16
CA ASP A 183 -11.24 22.15 -13.48
C ASP A 183 -10.30 22.63 -14.60
N ALA A 184 -9.79 23.86 -14.49
CA ALA A 184 -8.83 24.43 -15.43
C ALA A 184 -7.47 23.71 -15.35
N GLU A 185 -6.95 23.47 -14.13
CA GLU A 185 -5.70 22.74 -13.94
C GLU A 185 -5.77 21.30 -14.46
N LEU A 186 -6.91 20.61 -14.27
CA LEU A 186 -7.10 19.29 -14.85
C LEU A 186 -7.12 19.33 -16.39
N SER A 187 -7.78 20.33 -16.98
CA SER A 187 -7.82 20.51 -18.44
C SER A 187 -6.41 20.74 -19.01
N ASP A 188 -5.63 21.62 -18.38
CA ASP A 188 -4.26 21.93 -18.80
C ASP A 188 -3.33 20.69 -18.76
N LEU A 189 -3.53 19.81 -17.77
CA LEU A 189 -2.82 18.53 -17.68
C LEU A 189 -3.28 17.52 -18.76
N ALA A 190 -4.56 17.56 -19.14
CA ALA A 190 -5.14 16.63 -20.10
C ALA A 190 -4.71 16.91 -21.55
N ASP A 191 -4.65 18.18 -21.94
CA ASP A 191 -4.40 18.61 -23.31
C ASP A 191 -3.12 18.03 -23.97
N PRO A 192 -1.94 18.04 -23.34
CA PRO A 192 -0.74 17.44 -23.94
C PRO A 192 -0.83 15.91 -24.07
N LEU A 193 -1.73 15.25 -23.34
CA LEU A 193 -1.87 13.80 -23.25
C LEU A 193 -2.96 13.23 -24.18
N VAL A 194 -3.65 14.06 -24.95
CA VAL A 194 -4.75 13.62 -25.83
C VAL A 194 -4.30 12.54 -26.81
N LYS A 195 -3.08 12.65 -27.38
CA LYS A 195 -2.56 11.69 -28.36
C LYS A 195 -2.35 10.28 -27.80
N SER A 196 -2.13 10.12 -26.49
CA SER A 196 -1.96 8.80 -25.87
C SER A 196 -3.29 8.15 -25.49
N GLY A 197 -4.41 8.86 -25.65
CA GLY A 197 -5.73 8.47 -25.15
C GLY A 197 -5.93 8.78 -23.66
N TYR A 198 -4.86 9.03 -22.89
CA TYR A 198 -4.97 9.38 -21.47
C TYR A 198 -5.62 10.77 -21.28
N GLY A 199 -5.25 11.75 -22.10
CA GLY A 199 -5.87 13.08 -22.07
C GLY A 199 -7.36 13.05 -22.44
N ILE A 200 -7.75 12.17 -23.37
CA ILE A 200 -9.17 11.98 -23.74
C ILE A 200 -9.97 11.48 -22.53
N TYR A 201 -9.40 10.55 -21.75
CA TYR A 201 -10.02 10.09 -20.51
C TYR A 201 -10.21 11.23 -19.51
N LEU A 202 -9.17 12.03 -19.24
CA LEU A 202 -9.24 13.15 -18.30
C LEU A 202 -10.29 14.19 -18.70
N GLN A 203 -10.35 14.54 -19.99
CA GLN A 203 -11.39 15.44 -20.53
C GLN A 203 -12.79 14.83 -20.37
N GLY A 204 -12.93 13.52 -20.55
CA GLY A 204 -14.17 12.79 -20.31
C GLY A 204 -14.62 12.88 -18.85
N VAL A 205 -13.72 12.60 -17.90
CA VAL A 205 -13.97 12.73 -16.46
C VAL A 205 -14.39 14.15 -16.08
N LEU A 206 -13.71 15.16 -16.63
CA LEU A 206 -14.05 16.57 -16.40
C LEU A 206 -15.46 16.89 -16.91
N ALA A 207 -15.84 16.37 -18.08
CA ALA A 207 -17.19 16.56 -18.65
C ALA A 207 -18.30 15.83 -17.87
N GLU A 208 -18.00 14.68 -17.26
CA GLU A 208 -18.94 13.95 -16.41
C GLU A 208 -19.21 14.66 -15.06
N GLY A 209 -18.25 15.44 -14.59
CA GLY A 209 -18.34 16.18 -13.34
C GLY A 209 -18.01 15.33 -12.10
N ARG A 210 -17.77 16.02 -10.98
CA ARG A 210 -17.22 15.40 -9.75
C ARG A 210 -18.14 14.40 -9.05
N SER A 211 -19.45 14.47 -9.30
CA SER A 211 -20.50 13.75 -8.56
C SER A 211 -20.79 12.32 -9.03
N ARG A 212 -20.13 11.83 -10.08
CA ARG A 212 -20.18 10.40 -10.48
C ARG A 212 -18.89 9.70 -10.02
N ALA A 213 -18.91 9.16 -8.81
CA ALA A 213 -18.00 8.13 -8.30
C ALA A 213 -18.65 7.43 -7.11
#